data_AF-A0A7S7ZMB2-F1
#
_entry.id   AF-A0A7S7ZMB2-F1
#
_cell.length_a   1.000
_cell.length_b   1.000
_cell.length_c   1.000
_cell.angle_alpha   90.00
_cell.angle_beta   90.00
_cell.angle_gamma   90.00
#
_symmetry.space_group_name_H-M   'P 1'
#
loop_
_entity.id
_entity.type
_entity.pdbx_description
1 polymer ?
#
loop_
_entity_poly.entity_id
_entity_poly.type
_entity_poly.pdbx_seq_one_letter_code
_entity_poly.pdbx_strand_id
1 'polypeptide(L)'
;MTTPLRDRATRLILAFAMTSVISAATVVLPHAARAEDQFDKMRAKIADAKGRDQLARKLASAAEGLPSHAVAVTDGGDGAVRLAPTDAASRARLNELVEDSIAMIEQRLKDAGIKLVSVVPDGTDRIRIFLPGVTDPERITAIFARKVKVSFRQIDASMSAEQAQSGTPPEGSEVLLGFKDKRPYLVTKESSKDSALDGNDISYAAPGFASGTKDPVAQFRFNGRGARRFAHLTEENVGQALAIVLDDKVISAPVIREPITAGSVQISGNFTLEEANSVAMLLRAGALPGHLTLVEQQVVQPGAKP
;
A
#
# COMPACT_ATOMS: atom_id res chain seq x y z
N MET A 1 -32.44 -64.92 -23.41
CA MET A 1 -31.12 -64.35 -23.08
C MET A 1 -31.09 -62.90 -23.58
N THR A 2 -30.98 -61.96 -22.64
CA THR A 2 -30.26 -60.67 -22.70
C THR A 2 -30.40 -59.72 -23.93
N THR A 3 -31.21 -58.66 -23.76
CA THR A 3 -30.95 -57.19 -23.85
C THR A 3 -30.02 -56.56 -24.94
N PRO A 4 -30.11 -55.25 -25.29
CA PRO A 4 -30.91 -54.75 -26.42
C PRO A 4 -30.25 -53.58 -27.23
N LEU A 5 -31.05 -52.99 -28.14
CA LEU A 5 -31.14 -51.58 -28.58
C LEU A 5 -29.85 -50.79 -28.91
N ARG A 6 -29.73 -50.39 -30.19
CA ARG A 6 -29.09 -49.12 -30.57
C ARG A 6 -29.92 -48.36 -31.60
N ASP A 7 -30.33 -47.19 -31.15
CA ASP A 7 -31.27 -46.24 -31.72
C ASP A 7 -30.62 -45.36 -32.79
N ARG A 8 -31.47 -44.81 -33.67
CA ARG A 8 -31.14 -44.07 -34.88
C ARG A 8 -30.65 -42.65 -34.58
N ALA A 9 -29.75 -42.21 -35.44
CA ALA A 9 -29.21 -40.86 -35.52
C ALA A 9 -30.31 -39.80 -35.75
N THR A 10 -30.25 -38.70 -35.00
CA THR A 10 -30.77 -37.40 -35.44
C THR A 10 -29.80 -36.32 -34.97
N ARG A 11 -29.28 -35.55 -35.93
CA ARG A 11 -28.37 -34.42 -35.76
C ARG A 11 -29.08 -33.31 -34.97
N LEU A 12 -28.44 -32.77 -33.93
CA LEU A 12 -28.80 -31.47 -33.35
C LEU A 12 -27.55 -30.58 -33.30
N ILE A 13 -27.67 -29.47 -34.03
CA ILE A 13 -26.72 -28.35 -34.06
C ILE A 13 -26.79 -27.68 -32.68
N LEU A 14 -25.70 -27.64 -31.92
CA LEU A 14 -25.61 -26.85 -30.70
C LEU A 14 -24.67 -25.66 -30.95
N ALA A 15 -25.28 -24.48 -30.98
CA ALA A 15 -24.61 -23.19 -31.04
C ALA A 15 -23.80 -22.96 -29.76
N PHE A 16 -22.52 -22.61 -29.90
CA PHE A 16 -21.68 -22.11 -28.82
C PHE A 16 -22.17 -20.72 -28.40
N ALA A 17 -22.94 -20.64 -27.30
CA ALA A 17 -23.14 -19.40 -26.57
C ALA A 17 -22.07 -19.33 -25.46
N MET A 18 -21.05 -18.49 -25.66
CA MET A 18 -20.06 -18.12 -24.64
C MET A 18 -20.77 -17.44 -23.46
N THR A 19 -21.11 -18.22 -22.43
CA THR A 19 -21.68 -17.72 -21.18
C THR A 19 -20.55 -17.11 -20.36
N SER A 20 -20.46 -15.79 -20.31
CA SER A 20 -19.51 -15.09 -19.44
C SER A 20 -19.97 -15.26 -17.99
N VAL A 21 -19.14 -15.84 -17.13
CA VAL A 21 -19.40 -15.98 -15.69
C VAL A 21 -18.81 -14.76 -14.97
N ILE A 22 -19.53 -14.07 -14.09
CA ILE A 22 -18.95 -12.96 -13.31
C ILE A 22 -18.70 -13.47 -11.89
N SER A 23 -17.51 -13.22 -11.33
CA SER A 23 -17.17 -13.61 -9.95
C SER A 23 -17.15 -12.35 -9.08
N ALA A 24 -17.92 -12.35 -8.00
CA ALA A 24 -17.94 -11.32 -6.97
C ALA A 24 -17.09 -11.79 -5.79
N ALA A 25 -16.10 -10.99 -5.41
CA ALA A 25 -15.22 -11.24 -4.28
C ALA A 25 -15.33 -10.07 -3.29
N THR A 26 -15.49 -10.38 -2.00
CA THR A 26 -15.52 -9.38 -0.94
C THR A 26 -14.29 -9.51 -0.06
N VAL A 27 -13.60 -8.41 0.16
CA VAL A 27 -12.35 -8.36 0.92
C VAL A 27 -12.52 -7.49 2.16
N VAL A 28 -12.06 -7.96 3.33
CA VAL A 28 -12.07 -7.21 4.61
C VAL A 28 -10.74 -6.53 4.86
N LEU A 29 -10.80 -5.28 5.33
CA LEU A 29 -9.67 -4.53 5.86
C LEU A 29 -9.33 -5.00 7.29
N PRO A 30 -8.05 -5.24 7.61
CA PRO A 30 -7.63 -5.50 8.99
C PRO A 30 -7.99 -4.30 9.86
N HIS A 31 -8.78 -4.58 10.88
CA HIS A 31 -9.37 -3.58 11.75
C HIS A 31 -8.34 -2.63 12.38
N ALA A 32 -8.85 -1.42 12.67
CA ALA A 32 -8.28 -0.33 13.48
C ALA A 32 -7.79 -0.71 14.89
N ALA A 33 -7.85 -1.99 15.28
CA ALA A 33 -7.39 -2.49 16.58
C ALA A 33 -5.91 -2.19 16.87
N ARG A 34 -5.08 -2.01 15.83
CA ARG A 34 -3.67 -1.63 16.01
C ARG A 34 -3.45 -0.13 16.15
N ALA A 35 -4.36 0.70 15.63
CA ALA A 35 -4.32 2.14 15.83
C ALA A 35 -4.75 2.50 17.25
N GLU A 36 -5.80 1.86 17.79
CA GLU A 36 -6.20 2.01 19.20
C GLU A 36 -5.05 1.68 20.17
N ASP A 37 -4.29 0.60 19.92
CA ASP A 37 -3.14 0.21 20.76
C ASP A 37 -1.93 1.17 20.65
N GLN A 38 -1.88 2.02 19.61
CA GLN A 38 -0.84 3.04 19.45
C GLN A 38 -1.22 4.36 20.14
N PHE A 39 -2.51 4.73 20.16
CA PHE A 39 -2.98 5.94 20.82
C PHE A 39 -3.17 5.77 22.34
N ASP A 40 -3.47 4.55 22.82
CA ASP A 40 -3.56 4.27 24.26
C ASP A 40 -2.20 4.42 24.99
N LYS A 41 -1.11 4.59 24.23
CA LYS A 41 0.25 4.86 24.73
C LYS A 41 0.56 6.35 24.95
N MET A 42 -0.30 7.28 24.53
CA MET A 42 -0.11 8.72 24.81
C MET A 42 -0.88 9.14 26.07
N ARG A 43 -0.45 8.61 27.21
CA ARG A 43 -0.98 9.01 28.54
C ARG A 43 0.01 9.95 29.20
N ALA A 44 -0.41 11.19 29.44
CA ALA A 44 0.35 12.13 30.27
C ALA A 44 -0.30 12.18 31.65
N LYS A 45 0.43 11.71 32.67
CA LYS A 45 -0.01 11.79 34.07
C LYS A 45 0.61 13.03 34.70
N ILE A 46 -0.21 13.98 35.12
CA ILE A 46 0.25 15.19 35.82
C ILE A 46 -0.37 15.20 37.21
N ALA A 47 0.48 15.31 38.24
CA ALA A 47 0.08 15.26 39.64
C ALA A 47 -0.67 16.54 40.11
N ASP A 48 -0.42 17.68 39.48
CA ASP A 48 -1.00 18.97 39.88
C ASP A 48 -2.19 19.39 38.99
N ALA A 49 -3.28 19.84 39.61
CA ALA A 49 -4.50 20.27 38.91
C ALA A 49 -4.27 21.50 38.03
N LYS A 50 -3.42 22.44 38.46
CA LYS A 50 -3.10 23.65 37.69
C LYS A 50 -2.24 23.32 36.47
N GLY A 51 -1.29 22.38 36.63
CA GLY A 51 -0.50 21.82 35.54
C GLY A 51 -1.33 21.04 34.52
N ARG A 52 -2.38 20.31 34.94
CA ARG A 52 -3.31 19.60 34.05
C ARG A 52 -4.09 20.57 33.15
N ASP A 53 -4.65 21.62 33.72
CA ASP A 53 -5.39 22.64 32.94
C ASP A 53 -4.48 23.37 31.95
N GLN A 54 -3.23 23.66 32.35
CA GLN A 54 -2.27 24.33 31.48
C GLN A 54 -1.78 23.42 30.34
N LEU A 55 -1.56 22.12 30.62
CA LEU A 55 -1.21 21.15 29.58
C LEU A 55 -2.39 20.93 28.63
N ALA A 56 -3.60 20.74 29.15
CA ALA A 56 -4.81 20.54 28.34
C ALA A 56 -5.05 21.73 27.40
N ARG A 57 -4.88 22.97 27.90
CA ARG A 57 -4.97 24.19 27.07
C ARG A 57 -3.85 24.28 26.03
N LYS A 58 -2.60 23.96 26.39
CA LYS A 58 -1.47 23.96 25.44
C LYS A 58 -1.62 22.88 24.36
N LEU A 59 -2.11 21.70 24.72
CA LEU A 59 -2.38 20.60 23.79
C LEU A 59 -3.57 20.93 22.88
N ALA A 60 -4.63 21.54 23.43
CA ALA A 60 -5.75 22.04 22.63
C ALA A 60 -5.30 23.12 21.64
N SER A 61 -4.50 24.09 22.07
CA SER A 61 -3.94 25.11 21.16
C SER A 61 -2.93 24.57 20.16
N ALA A 62 -2.18 23.50 20.52
CA ALA A 62 -1.30 22.81 19.57
C ALA A 62 -2.11 21.98 18.56
N ALA A 63 -3.29 21.49 18.95
CA ALA A 63 -4.23 20.80 18.08
C ALA A 63 -5.03 21.76 17.17
N GLU A 64 -5.11 23.05 17.48
CA GLU A 64 -5.72 24.08 16.61
C GLU A 64 -4.95 24.26 15.27
N GLY A 65 -3.69 23.83 15.20
CA GLY A 65 -2.90 23.80 13.94
C GLY A 65 -3.05 22.52 13.12
N LEU A 66 -3.77 21.52 13.63
CA LEU A 66 -4.18 20.31 12.90
C LEU A 66 -5.57 20.57 12.28
N PRO A 67 -5.97 19.84 11.21
CA PRO A 67 -7.35 19.92 10.73
C PRO A 67 -8.31 19.73 11.92
N SER A 68 -9.26 20.67 12.05
CA SER A 68 -9.86 21.18 13.30
C SER A 68 -10.75 20.21 14.10
N HIS A 69 -10.50 18.91 13.98
CA HIS A 69 -11.30 17.83 14.55
C HIS A 69 -10.48 16.54 14.70
N ALA A 70 -9.15 16.56 14.53
CA ALA A 70 -8.36 15.34 14.49
C ALA A 70 -8.24 14.61 15.85
N VAL A 71 -8.24 15.35 16.97
CA VAL A 71 -7.91 14.80 18.30
C VAL A 71 -8.84 15.38 19.37
N ALA A 72 -9.54 14.50 20.09
CA ALA A 72 -10.24 14.82 21.33
C ALA A 72 -9.27 14.71 22.52
N VAL A 73 -9.32 15.71 23.40
CA VAL A 73 -8.63 15.71 24.68
C VAL A 73 -9.67 15.41 25.77
N THR A 74 -9.51 14.31 26.49
CA THR A 74 -10.40 13.94 27.59
C THR A 74 -9.63 13.87 28.91
N ASP A 75 -10.18 14.47 29.97
CA ASP A 75 -9.65 14.31 31.33
C ASP A 75 -10.20 12.99 31.91
N GLY A 76 -9.30 12.10 32.31
CA GLY A 76 -9.63 10.80 32.86
C GLY A 76 -10.13 10.82 34.30
N GLY A 77 -10.08 11.97 34.98
CA GLY A 77 -10.48 12.11 36.39
C GLY A 77 -9.53 11.47 37.41
N ASP A 78 -8.54 10.72 36.92
CA ASP A 78 -7.45 10.03 37.65
C ASP A 78 -6.12 10.81 37.61
N GLY A 79 -6.17 12.06 37.15
CA GLY A 79 -4.99 12.90 36.91
C GLY A 79 -4.29 12.63 35.58
N ALA A 80 -4.88 11.82 34.69
CA ALA A 80 -4.38 11.58 33.34
C ALA A 80 -5.20 12.34 32.29
N VAL A 81 -4.50 12.98 31.36
CA VAL A 81 -5.09 13.53 30.13
C VAL A 81 -4.93 12.49 29.03
N ARG A 82 -6.03 12.10 28.38
CA ARG A 82 -6.07 11.16 27.25
C ARG A 82 -6.28 11.92 25.95
N LEU A 83 -5.47 11.59 24.96
CA LEU A 83 -5.62 12.07 23.58
C LEU A 83 -6.14 10.91 22.74
N ALA A 84 -7.31 11.07 22.14
CA ALA A 84 -7.90 10.07 21.25
C ALA A 84 -8.34 10.75 19.94
N PRO A 85 -8.26 10.08 18.79
CA PRO A 85 -8.88 10.58 17.57
C PRO A 85 -10.39 10.81 17.78
N THR A 86 -10.95 11.88 17.20
CA THR A 86 -12.42 12.04 17.24
C THR A 86 -13.10 11.01 16.34
N ASP A 87 -14.38 10.73 16.58
CA ASP A 87 -15.17 9.86 15.69
C ASP A 87 -15.21 10.35 14.24
N ALA A 88 -15.17 11.67 14.02
CA ALA A 88 -15.12 12.26 12.69
C ALA A 88 -13.77 12.01 12.01
N ALA A 89 -12.67 12.16 12.75
CA ALA A 89 -11.33 11.91 12.26
C ALA A 89 -11.10 10.42 11.97
N SER A 90 -11.56 9.53 12.86
CA SER A 90 -11.50 8.09 12.65
C SER A 90 -12.28 7.67 11.41
N ARG A 91 -13.51 8.20 11.22
CA ARG A 91 -14.31 7.93 10.01
C ARG A 91 -13.64 8.43 8.73
N ALA A 92 -13.11 9.65 8.74
CA ALA A 92 -12.38 10.19 7.58
C ALA A 92 -11.16 9.32 7.23
N ARG A 93 -10.42 8.86 8.25
CA ARG A 93 -9.27 7.97 8.05
C ARG A 93 -9.68 6.61 7.50
N LEU A 94 -10.77 6.01 7.99
CA LEU A 94 -11.28 4.75 7.46
C LEU A 94 -11.67 4.88 5.98
N ASN A 95 -12.34 5.97 5.61
CA ASN A 95 -12.69 6.22 4.21
C ASN A 95 -11.44 6.34 3.32
N GLU A 96 -10.42 7.08 3.76
CA GLU A 96 -9.13 7.18 3.04
C GLU A 96 -8.47 5.81 2.87
N LEU A 97 -8.49 4.96 3.90
CA LEU A 97 -7.93 3.60 3.84
C LEU A 97 -8.70 2.71 2.85
N VAL A 98 -10.03 2.86 2.77
CA VAL A 98 -10.86 2.14 1.78
C VAL A 98 -10.51 2.60 0.37
N GLU A 99 -10.42 3.90 0.12
CA GLU A 99 -10.04 4.46 -1.18
C GLU A 99 -8.65 4.00 -1.63
N ASP A 100 -7.68 4.03 -0.72
CA ASP A 100 -6.31 3.55 -0.99
C ASP A 100 -6.28 2.05 -1.30
N SER A 101 -7.09 1.27 -0.59
CA SER A 101 -7.20 -0.17 -0.81
C SER A 101 -7.88 -0.48 -2.16
N ILE A 102 -8.90 0.27 -2.55
CA ILE A 102 -9.53 0.20 -3.87
C ILE A 102 -8.50 0.43 -4.96
N ALA A 103 -7.78 1.55 -4.88
CA ALA A 103 -6.83 1.92 -5.91
C ALA A 103 -5.66 0.91 -5.99
N MET A 104 -5.22 0.37 -4.85
CA MET A 104 -4.26 -0.74 -4.78
C MET A 104 -4.80 -2.00 -5.50
N ILE A 105 -6.06 -2.39 -5.23
CA ILE A 105 -6.70 -3.56 -5.86
C ILE A 105 -6.73 -3.39 -7.38
N GLU A 106 -7.16 -2.22 -7.86
CA GLU A 106 -7.21 -1.90 -9.29
C GLU A 106 -5.83 -2.03 -9.95
N GLN A 107 -4.80 -1.48 -9.31
CA GLN A 107 -3.44 -1.52 -9.82
C GLN A 107 -2.89 -2.95 -9.88
N ARG A 108 -3.15 -3.78 -8.87
CA ARG A 108 -2.69 -5.18 -8.86
C ARG A 108 -3.41 -6.05 -9.88
N LEU A 109 -4.70 -5.82 -10.10
CA LEU A 109 -5.45 -6.49 -11.17
C LEU A 109 -4.91 -6.09 -12.55
N LYS A 110 -4.63 -4.80 -12.76
CA LYS A 110 -3.99 -4.29 -13.97
C LYS A 110 -2.63 -4.95 -14.22
N ASP A 111 -1.78 -5.00 -13.20
CA ASP A 111 -0.46 -5.65 -13.27
C ASP A 111 -0.55 -7.17 -13.52
N ALA A 112 -1.58 -7.83 -12.98
CA ALA A 112 -1.86 -9.25 -13.23
C ALA A 112 -2.51 -9.53 -14.60
N GLY A 113 -2.83 -8.48 -15.38
CA GLY A 113 -3.52 -8.58 -16.66
C GLY A 113 -4.99 -8.99 -16.54
N ILE A 114 -5.59 -8.83 -15.36
CA ILE A 114 -6.98 -9.19 -15.09
C ILE A 114 -7.85 -7.97 -15.34
N LYS A 115 -8.86 -8.13 -16.19
CA LYS A 115 -9.83 -7.07 -16.47
C LYS A 115 -10.77 -6.91 -15.28
N LEU A 116 -10.98 -5.67 -14.86
CA LEU A 116 -11.91 -5.30 -13.80
C LEU A 116 -13.26 -4.87 -14.40
N VAL A 117 -14.39 -5.33 -13.86
CA VAL A 117 -15.71 -4.78 -14.21
C VAL A 117 -16.05 -3.62 -13.29
N SER A 118 -15.96 -3.82 -11.98
CA SER A 118 -16.15 -2.77 -10.99
C SER A 118 -15.51 -3.15 -9.65
N VAL A 119 -15.04 -2.13 -8.94
CA VAL A 119 -14.61 -2.18 -7.55
C VAL A 119 -15.35 -1.08 -6.82
N VAL A 120 -16.03 -1.43 -5.74
CA VAL A 120 -16.79 -0.46 -4.95
C VAL A 120 -16.63 -0.74 -3.45
N PRO A 121 -16.65 0.30 -2.60
CA PRO A 121 -16.82 0.12 -1.17
C PRO A 121 -18.10 -0.66 -0.85
N ASP A 122 -18.05 -1.50 0.17
CA ASP A 122 -19.19 -2.23 0.71
C ASP A 122 -19.22 -2.05 2.24
N GLY A 123 -19.90 -1.01 2.70
CA GLY A 123 -19.86 -0.59 4.11
C GLY A 123 -18.58 0.18 4.44
N THR A 124 -18.11 0.06 5.69
CA THR A 124 -16.96 0.83 6.21
C THR A 124 -15.62 0.11 6.14
N ASP A 125 -15.63 -1.21 5.95
CA ASP A 125 -14.46 -2.07 6.07
C ASP A 125 -14.37 -3.18 5.01
N ARG A 126 -15.31 -3.23 4.06
CA ARG A 126 -15.31 -4.22 2.97
C ARG A 126 -15.24 -3.54 1.60
N ILE A 127 -14.67 -4.25 0.65
CA ILE A 127 -14.62 -3.85 -0.77
C ILE A 127 -15.19 -5.00 -1.60
N ARG A 128 -16.14 -4.69 -2.48
CA ARG A 128 -16.73 -5.64 -3.41
C ARG A 128 -16.12 -5.47 -4.79
N ILE A 129 -15.60 -6.58 -5.32
CA ILE A 129 -14.87 -6.65 -6.59
C ILE A 129 -15.68 -7.52 -7.54
N PHE A 130 -15.97 -7.02 -8.73
CA PHE A 130 -16.61 -7.77 -9.81
C PHE A 130 -15.61 -8.01 -10.94
N LEU A 131 -15.32 -9.28 -11.20
CA LEU A 131 -14.38 -9.69 -12.24
C LEU A 131 -15.07 -10.53 -13.32
N PRO A 132 -14.78 -10.32 -14.61
CA PRO A 132 -15.37 -11.08 -15.69
C PRO A 132 -14.59 -12.37 -15.93
N GLY A 133 -15.30 -13.49 -16.03
CA GLY A 133 -14.78 -14.79 -16.49
C GLY A 133 -13.67 -15.39 -15.62
N VAL A 134 -13.48 -14.93 -14.38
CA VAL A 134 -12.37 -15.39 -13.56
C VAL A 134 -12.64 -16.81 -13.07
N THR A 135 -11.84 -17.74 -13.55
CA THR A 135 -11.98 -19.19 -13.32
C THR A 135 -11.25 -19.67 -12.06
N ASP A 136 -10.30 -18.89 -11.54
CA ASP A 136 -9.44 -19.29 -10.42
C ASP A 136 -9.44 -18.24 -9.28
N PRO A 137 -10.20 -18.47 -8.20
CA PRO A 137 -10.28 -17.56 -7.06
C PRO A 137 -9.05 -17.59 -6.14
N GLU A 138 -8.31 -18.70 -6.09
CA GLU A 138 -7.11 -18.80 -5.27
C GLU A 138 -6.02 -17.86 -5.82
N ARG A 139 -5.89 -17.80 -7.15
CA ARG A 139 -5.01 -16.85 -7.83
C ARG A 139 -5.36 -15.40 -7.50
N ILE A 140 -6.64 -15.05 -7.46
CA ILE A 140 -7.09 -13.69 -7.11
C ILE A 140 -6.78 -13.39 -5.64
N THR A 141 -7.11 -14.31 -4.75
CA THR A 141 -6.84 -14.16 -3.31
C THR A 141 -5.34 -13.98 -3.07
N ALA A 142 -4.48 -14.74 -3.76
CA ALA A 142 -3.03 -14.62 -3.67
C ALA A 142 -2.50 -13.27 -4.19
N ILE A 143 -3.20 -12.58 -5.09
CA ILE A 143 -2.82 -11.24 -5.55
C ILE A 143 -3.07 -10.21 -4.45
N PHE A 144 -4.14 -10.36 -3.66
CA PHE A 144 -4.53 -9.37 -2.65
C PHE A 144 -3.95 -9.65 -1.26
N ALA A 145 -3.75 -10.92 -0.90
CA ALA A 145 -3.22 -11.31 0.40
C ALA A 145 -1.76 -10.84 0.62
N ARG A 146 -1.01 -10.60 -0.45
CA ARG A 146 0.36 -10.10 -0.36
C ARG A 146 0.37 -8.67 0.19
N LYS A 147 1.23 -8.38 1.18
CA LYS A 147 1.46 -6.99 1.59
C LYS A 147 2.13 -6.23 0.45
N VAL A 148 1.85 -4.94 0.28
CA VAL A 148 2.67 -4.10 -0.61
C VAL A 148 4.06 -4.00 -0.01
N LYS A 149 5.06 -4.32 -0.82
CA LYS A 149 6.46 -4.34 -0.39
C LYS A 149 7.12 -3.04 -0.81
N VAL A 150 7.45 -2.22 0.19
CA VAL A 150 8.30 -1.05 0.02
C VAL A 150 9.66 -1.41 0.59
N SER A 151 10.73 -1.23 -0.19
CA SER A 151 12.09 -1.42 0.30
C SER A 151 13.05 -0.42 -0.30
N PHE A 152 14.10 -0.11 0.46
CA PHE A 152 15.19 0.76 0.05
C PHE A 152 16.44 -0.10 -0.06
N ARG A 153 17.02 -0.16 -1.26
CA ARG A 153 18.10 -1.11 -1.59
C ARG A 153 19.26 -0.36 -2.22
N GLN A 154 20.49 -0.73 -1.89
CA GLN A 154 21.64 -0.13 -2.54
C GLN A 154 21.75 -0.65 -3.98
N ILE A 155 22.21 0.21 -4.88
CA ILE A 155 22.64 -0.21 -6.21
C ILE A 155 23.99 -0.89 -6.07
N ASP A 156 24.07 -2.13 -6.55
CA ASP A 156 25.34 -2.85 -6.62
C ASP A 156 26.04 -2.49 -7.95
N ALA A 157 27.20 -1.85 -7.83
CA ALA A 157 28.02 -1.40 -8.95
C ALA A 157 29.12 -2.39 -9.32
N SER A 158 29.16 -3.59 -8.72
CA SER A 158 30.19 -4.61 -9.00
C SER A 158 30.07 -5.21 -10.41
N MET A 159 28.86 -5.18 -11.00
CA MET A 159 28.57 -5.67 -12.34
C MET A 159 27.43 -4.86 -12.97
N SER A 160 27.38 -4.82 -14.31
CA SER A 160 26.26 -4.17 -15.02
C SER A 160 24.96 -4.96 -14.82
N ALA A 161 23.83 -4.26 -14.79
CA ALA A 161 22.53 -4.90 -14.62
C ALA A 161 22.16 -5.81 -15.81
N GLU A 162 22.61 -5.49 -17.01
CA GLU A 162 22.42 -6.29 -18.23
C GLU A 162 23.26 -7.58 -18.21
N GLN A 163 24.50 -7.49 -17.71
CA GLN A 163 25.35 -8.66 -17.51
C GLN A 163 24.76 -9.58 -16.43
N ALA A 164 24.29 -9.01 -15.32
CA ALA A 164 23.62 -9.75 -14.26
C ALA A 164 22.31 -10.40 -14.73
N GLN A 165 21.58 -9.75 -15.64
CA GLN A 165 20.32 -10.27 -16.19
C GLN A 165 20.53 -11.42 -17.18
N SER A 166 21.59 -11.37 -17.97
CA SER A 166 21.94 -12.42 -18.95
C SER A 166 22.76 -13.56 -18.34
N GLY A 167 23.45 -13.30 -17.23
CA GLY A 167 24.26 -14.26 -16.48
C GLY A 167 23.67 -14.59 -15.11
N THR A 168 24.55 -14.78 -14.13
CA THR A 168 24.18 -14.96 -12.72
C THR A 168 24.56 -13.70 -11.95
N PRO A 169 23.61 -13.03 -11.26
CA PRO A 169 23.92 -11.90 -10.40
C PRO A 169 24.95 -12.26 -9.32
N PRO A 170 25.74 -11.28 -8.80
CA PRO A 170 26.66 -11.51 -7.70
C PRO A 170 25.94 -12.08 -6.48
N GLU A 171 26.68 -12.78 -5.63
CA GLU A 171 26.14 -13.23 -4.35
C GLU A 171 25.63 -12.04 -3.54
N GLY A 172 24.43 -12.15 -2.99
CA GLY A 172 23.80 -11.06 -2.24
C GLY A 172 23.13 -9.99 -3.12
N SER A 173 23.11 -10.13 -4.44
CA SER A 173 22.46 -9.18 -5.36
C SER A 173 21.39 -9.83 -6.24
N GLU A 174 20.45 -9.04 -6.72
CA GLU A 174 19.39 -9.46 -7.63
C GLU A 174 19.06 -8.37 -8.65
N VAL A 175 18.50 -8.78 -9.80
CA VAL A 175 18.10 -7.85 -10.85
C VAL A 175 16.61 -7.57 -10.74
N LEU A 176 16.26 -6.29 -10.59
CA LEU A 176 14.89 -5.81 -10.64
C LEU A 176 14.68 -4.92 -11.86
N LEU A 177 13.43 -4.83 -12.34
CA LEU A 177 13.10 -3.99 -13.50
C LEU A 177 12.56 -2.64 -13.05
N GLY A 178 12.91 -1.61 -13.82
CA GLY A 178 12.34 -0.27 -13.66
C GLY A 178 10.84 -0.26 -13.88
N PHE A 179 10.13 0.52 -13.07
CA PHE A 179 8.68 0.67 -13.13
C PHE A 179 8.21 1.20 -14.49
N LYS A 180 8.94 2.18 -15.05
CA LYS A 180 8.55 2.90 -16.27
C LYS A 180 9.16 2.32 -17.54
N ASP A 181 10.48 2.15 -17.52
CA ASP A 181 11.29 1.84 -18.70
C ASP A 181 11.64 0.36 -18.83
N LYS A 182 11.26 -0.46 -17.83
CA LYS A 182 11.62 -1.87 -17.74
C LYS A 182 13.13 -2.12 -17.80
N ARG A 183 13.96 -1.10 -17.53
CA ARG A 183 15.41 -1.26 -17.54
C ARG A 183 15.85 -2.09 -16.34
N PRO A 184 16.86 -2.97 -16.48
CA PRO A 184 17.35 -3.74 -15.37
C PRO A 184 18.16 -2.85 -14.42
N TYR A 185 18.01 -3.11 -13.12
CA TYR A 185 18.79 -2.52 -12.04
C TYR A 185 19.37 -3.66 -11.22
N LEU A 186 20.68 -3.63 -10.98
CA LEU A 186 21.31 -4.55 -10.04
C LEU A 186 21.23 -3.93 -8.64
N VAL A 187 20.49 -4.59 -7.75
CA VAL A 187 20.27 -4.14 -6.37
C VAL A 187 20.76 -5.19 -5.40
N THR A 188 21.21 -4.75 -4.23
CA THR A 188 21.45 -5.66 -3.10
C THR A 188 20.15 -6.36 -2.74
N LYS A 189 20.20 -7.68 -2.49
CA LYS A 189 19.08 -8.44 -1.94
C LYS A 189 18.66 -7.82 -0.62
N GLU A 190 17.38 -7.97 -0.33
CA GLU A 190 16.83 -7.54 0.95
C GLU A 190 17.46 -8.34 2.08
N SER A 191 18.34 -7.69 2.84
CA SER A 191 18.93 -8.30 4.03
C SER A 191 17.87 -8.33 5.14
N SER A 192 17.57 -9.53 5.62
CA SER A 192 16.59 -9.81 6.67
C SER A 192 17.02 -9.34 8.07
N LYS A 193 18.26 -8.88 8.24
CA LYS A 193 18.80 -8.38 9.51
C LYS A 193 18.57 -6.88 9.66
N ASP A 194 17.48 -6.56 10.35
CA ASP A 194 17.28 -5.39 11.23
C ASP A 194 17.26 -3.95 10.65
N SER A 195 17.71 -3.70 9.41
CA SER A 195 17.81 -2.34 8.85
C SER A 195 16.90 -2.02 7.65
N ALA A 196 16.10 -2.97 7.16
CA ALA A 196 15.19 -2.70 6.05
C ALA A 196 14.06 -1.76 6.50
N LEU A 197 14.08 -0.52 6.00
CA LEU A 197 12.93 0.37 6.02
C LEU A 197 11.83 -0.24 5.16
N ASP A 198 10.63 -0.29 5.70
CA ASP A 198 9.46 -0.86 5.02
C ASP A 198 8.31 0.13 4.96
N GLY A 199 7.17 -0.30 4.40
CA GLY A 199 5.98 0.53 4.33
C GLY A 199 5.41 0.95 5.70
N ASN A 200 5.65 0.18 6.78
CA ASN A 200 5.19 0.57 8.12
C ASN A 200 5.93 1.79 8.67
N ASP A 201 7.07 2.14 8.10
CA ASP A 201 7.83 3.33 8.45
C ASP A 201 7.28 4.61 7.79
N ILE A 202 6.34 4.50 6.84
CA ILE A 202 5.72 5.62 6.14
C ILE A 202 4.46 6.07 6.88
N SER A 203 4.32 7.37 7.12
CA SER A 203 3.13 7.98 7.74
C SER A 203 2.22 8.68 6.74
N TYR A 204 2.76 9.11 5.60
CA TYR A 204 2.05 9.90 4.60
C TYR A 204 2.70 9.73 3.23
N ALA A 205 1.90 9.67 2.17
CA ALA A 205 2.38 9.87 0.80
C ALA A 205 1.29 10.50 -0.08
N ALA A 206 1.69 11.33 -1.03
CA ALA A 206 0.80 12.00 -1.97
C ALA A 206 1.52 12.31 -3.28
N PRO A 207 0.80 12.47 -4.40
CA PRO A 207 1.36 13.12 -5.56
C PRO A 207 1.63 14.60 -5.25
N GLY A 208 2.57 15.18 -5.98
CA GLY A 208 2.92 16.59 -5.89
C GLY A 208 3.66 17.04 -7.14
N PHE A 209 4.18 18.26 -7.08
CA PHE A 209 5.00 18.82 -8.15
C PHE A 209 6.33 19.28 -7.58
N ALA A 210 7.42 19.00 -8.30
CA ALA A 210 8.75 19.45 -7.91
C ALA A 210 8.80 20.99 -7.86
N SER A 211 9.44 21.52 -6.81
CA SER A 211 9.65 22.96 -6.65
C SER A 211 10.59 23.45 -7.75
N GLY A 212 10.09 24.29 -8.66
CA GLY A 212 10.85 24.89 -9.76
C GLY A 212 10.42 24.40 -11.14
N THR A 213 10.48 23.09 -11.40
CA THR A 213 10.22 22.54 -12.75
C THR A 213 8.76 22.20 -13.00
N LYS A 214 7.92 22.14 -11.95
CA LYS A 214 6.52 21.67 -12.02
C LYS A 214 6.38 20.23 -12.55
N ASP A 215 7.43 19.42 -12.45
CA ASP A 215 7.37 18.00 -12.82
C ASP A 215 6.55 17.21 -11.79
N PRO A 216 5.68 16.27 -12.21
CA PRO A 216 4.97 15.38 -11.29
C PRO A 216 5.94 14.51 -10.49
N VAL A 217 5.72 14.43 -9.18
CA VAL A 217 6.54 13.66 -8.23
C VAL A 217 5.67 12.99 -7.18
N ALA A 218 6.17 11.91 -6.59
CA ALA A 218 5.55 11.31 -5.41
C ALA A 218 6.31 11.78 -4.16
N GLN A 219 5.62 12.44 -3.24
CA GLN A 219 6.18 12.89 -1.97
C GLN A 219 5.69 11.98 -0.86
N PHE A 220 6.57 11.64 0.08
CA PHE A 220 6.20 10.84 1.24
C PHE A 220 6.98 11.25 2.48
N ARG A 221 6.43 10.89 3.64
CA ARG A 221 7.00 11.19 4.95
C ARG A 221 7.07 9.92 5.77
N PHE A 222 8.18 9.74 6.46
CA PHE A 222 8.33 8.70 7.46
C PHE A 222 7.69 9.09 8.79
N ASN A 223 7.25 8.10 9.55
CA ASN A 223 6.96 8.27 10.97
C ASN A 223 8.26 8.48 11.77
N GLY A 224 8.15 8.79 13.06
CA GLY A 224 9.32 9.12 13.90
C GLY A 224 10.38 8.01 13.98
N ARG A 225 9.97 6.73 13.91
CA ARG A 225 10.91 5.59 13.87
C ARG A 225 11.58 5.50 12.50
N GLY A 226 10.80 5.54 11.43
CA GLY A 226 11.28 5.50 10.06
C GLY A 226 12.26 6.61 9.72
N ALA A 227 11.97 7.84 10.14
CA ALA A 227 12.82 9.00 9.89
C ALA A 227 14.22 8.83 10.49
N ARG A 228 14.32 8.28 11.71
CA ARG A 228 15.62 8.01 12.37
C ARG A 228 16.40 6.91 11.67
N ARG A 229 15.73 5.82 11.28
CA ARG A 229 16.34 4.71 10.55
C ARG A 229 16.83 5.16 9.17
N PHE A 230 16.04 5.98 8.46
CA PHE A 230 16.41 6.52 7.15
C PHE A 230 17.54 7.56 7.24
N ALA A 231 17.57 8.38 8.29
CA ALA A 231 18.68 9.28 8.55
C ALA A 231 20.01 8.49 8.68
N HIS A 232 20.03 7.44 9.51
CA HIS A 232 21.21 6.59 9.68
C HIS A 232 21.60 5.88 8.37
N LEU A 233 20.62 5.32 7.66
CA LEU A 233 20.86 4.65 6.38
C LEU A 233 21.48 5.61 5.36
N THR A 234 20.99 6.85 5.27
CA THR A 234 21.52 7.83 4.31
C THR A 234 22.86 8.40 4.73
N GLU A 235 23.14 8.52 6.03
CA GLU A 235 24.42 8.95 6.58
C GLU A 235 25.56 7.98 6.23
N GLU A 236 25.31 6.68 6.33
CA GLU A 236 26.31 5.65 6.00
C GLU A 236 26.56 5.49 4.49
N ASN A 237 25.65 6.01 3.65
CA ASN A 237 25.61 5.74 2.21
C ASN A 237 25.68 7.01 1.34
N VAL A 238 26.21 8.10 1.89
CA VAL A 238 26.44 9.33 1.12
C VAL A 238 27.34 9.04 -0.08
N GLY A 239 26.95 9.55 -1.25
CA GLY A 239 27.62 9.32 -2.53
C GLY A 239 27.17 8.04 -3.26
N GLN A 240 26.38 7.18 -2.63
CA GLN A 240 25.87 5.95 -3.23
C GLN A 240 24.44 6.11 -3.75
N ALA A 241 24.06 5.30 -4.74
CA ALA A 241 22.71 5.27 -5.26
C ALA A 241 21.82 4.34 -4.42
N LEU A 242 20.66 4.86 -4.00
CA LEU A 242 19.68 4.14 -3.21
C LEU A 242 18.41 3.91 -4.05
N ALA A 243 18.19 2.67 -4.47
CA ALA A 243 17.00 2.25 -5.17
C ALA A 243 15.79 2.23 -4.22
N ILE A 244 14.71 2.88 -4.64
CA ILE A 244 13.39 2.78 -4.01
C ILE A 244 12.58 1.76 -4.80
N VAL A 245 12.20 0.68 -4.14
CA VAL A 245 11.58 -0.49 -4.75
C VAL A 245 10.16 -0.68 -4.21
N LEU A 246 9.19 -0.78 -5.12
CA LEU A 246 7.78 -1.07 -4.81
C LEU A 246 7.34 -2.32 -5.56
N ASP A 247 6.86 -3.35 -4.86
CA ASP A 247 6.40 -4.64 -5.42
C ASP A 247 7.37 -5.18 -6.48
N ASP A 248 8.66 -5.26 -6.11
CA ASP A 248 9.79 -5.75 -6.92
C ASP A 248 10.09 -4.95 -8.21
N LYS A 249 9.56 -3.73 -8.31
CA LYS A 249 9.88 -2.77 -9.38
C LYS A 249 10.67 -1.59 -8.83
N VAL A 250 11.77 -1.21 -9.50
CA VAL A 250 12.54 -0.02 -9.14
C VAL A 250 11.80 1.22 -9.62
N ILE A 251 11.38 2.07 -8.69
CA ILE A 251 10.69 3.32 -9.00
C ILE A 251 11.69 4.42 -9.36
N SER A 252 12.76 4.53 -8.58
CA SER A 252 13.83 5.52 -8.75
C SER A 252 15.08 5.04 -8.02
N ALA A 253 16.26 5.48 -8.47
CA ALA A 253 17.55 5.17 -7.84
C ALA A 253 18.43 6.42 -7.74
N PRO A 254 18.02 7.44 -6.96
CA PRO A 254 18.80 8.66 -6.80
C PRO A 254 20.09 8.41 -6.01
N VAL A 255 21.10 9.24 -6.29
CA VAL A 255 22.32 9.30 -5.48
C VAL A 255 22.06 10.10 -4.22
N ILE A 256 22.42 9.55 -3.06
CA ILE A 256 22.36 10.24 -1.77
C ILE A 256 23.47 11.31 -1.77
N ARG A 257 23.09 12.58 -1.72
CA ARG A 257 24.05 13.70 -1.72
C ARG A 257 24.43 14.16 -0.31
N GLU A 258 23.50 14.05 0.61
CA GLU A 258 23.63 14.44 2.00
C GLU A 258 22.72 13.55 2.87
N PRO A 259 23.01 13.41 4.18
CA PRO A 259 22.15 12.68 5.09
C PRO A 259 20.74 13.29 5.16
N ILE A 260 19.69 12.46 5.05
CA ILE A 260 18.30 12.91 5.04
C ILE A 260 17.70 12.74 6.42
N THR A 261 17.78 13.80 7.24
CA THR A 261 17.31 13.79 8.65
C THR A 261 15.89 14.34 8.82
N ALA A 262 15.36 15.05 7.82
CA ALA A 262 14.04 15.69 7.89
C ALA A 262 12.86 14.70 7.83
N GLY A 263 13.11 13.43 7.49
CA GLY A 263 12.08 12.39 7.38
C GLY A 263 11.06 12.59 6.26
N SER A 264 11.26 13.58 5.39
CA SER A 264 10.43 13.84 4.21
C SER A 264 11.25 13.60 2.95
N VAL A 265 10.68 12.89 1.99
CA VAL A 265 11.37 12.44 0.78
C VAL A 265 10.50 12.69 -0.44
N GLN A 266 11.15 13.05 -1.55
CA GLN A 266 10.52 13.20 -2.85
C GLN A 266 11.11 12.18 -3.82
N ILE A 267 10.24 11.46 -4.52
CA ILE A 267 10.60 10.51 -5.57
C ILE A 267 10.32 11.15 -6.92
N SER A 268 11.38 11.31 -7.70
CA SER A 268 11.33 11.76 -9.09
C SER A 268 11.65 10.61 -10.05
N GLY A 269 11.05 10.63 -11.24
CA GLY A 269 11.30 9.62 -12.28
C GLY A 269 10.74 10.02 -13.65
N ASN A 270 10.62 11.33 -13.92
CA ASN A 270 9.93 11.88 -15.09
C ASN A 270 8.49 11.36 -15.19
N PHE A 271 7.75 11.39 -14.08
CA PHE A 271 6.42 10.81 -14.01
C PHE A 271 5.39 11.66 -14.76
N THR A 272 4.36 11.00 -15.29
CA THR A 272 3.07 11.65 -15.53
C THR A 272 2.35 11.87 -14.19
N LEU A 273 1.32 12.72 -14.16
CA LEU A 273 0.51 12.90 -12.95
C LEU A 273 -0.14 11.58 -12.48
N GLU A 274 -0.59 10.75 -13.44
CA GLU A 274 -1.15 9.42 -13.16
C GLU A 274 -0.08 8.50 -12.54
N GLU A 275 1.13 8.46 -13.11
CA GLU A 275 2.24 7.66 -12.57
C GLU A 275 2.64 8.10 -11.15
N ALA A 276 2.74 9.42 -10.90
CA ALA A 276 3.04 9.96 -9.59
C ALA A 276 1.96 9.61 -8.55
N ASN A 277 0.69 9.66 -8.96
CA ASN A 277 -0.43 9.23 -8.12
C ASN A 277 -0.36 7.73 -7.80
N SER A 278 -0.08 6.88 -8.80
CA SER A 278 0.09 5.43 -8.58
C SER A 278 1.24 5.13 -7.62
N VAL A 279 2.37 5.81 -7.74
CA VAL A 279 3.51 5.63 -6.81
C VAL A 279 3.13 6.05 -5.39
N ALA A 280 2.51 7.22 -5.21
CA ALA A 280 2.06 7.69 -3.89
C ALA A 280 1.03 6.75 -3.26
N MET A 281 0.08 6.25 -4.06
CA MET A 281 -0.88 5.24 -3.65
C MET A 281 -0.20 3.94 -3.21
N LEU A 282 0.75 3.41 -3.98
CA LEU A 282 1.49 2.20 -3.59
C LEU A 282 2.27 2.39 -2.29
N LEU A 283 2.86 3.56 -2.05
CA LEU A 283 3.52 3.89 -0.79
C LEU A 283 2.54 3.88 0.40
N ARG A 284 1.35 4.48 0.23
CA ARG A 284 0.28 4.44 1.25
C ARG A 284 -0.21 3.02 1.48
N ALA A 285 -0.40 2.25 0.41
CA ALA A 285 -0.78 0.86 0.46
C ALA A 285 0.25 -0.01 1.21
N GLY A 286 1.55 0.29 1.10
CA GLY A 286 2.61 -0.32 1.89
C GLY A 286 2.52 -0.04 3.39
N ALA A 287 1.96 1.11 3.75
CA ALA A 287 1.69 1.52 5.13
C ALA A 287 0.35 0.98 5.67
N LEU A 288 -0.46 0.30 4.85
CA LEU A 288 -1.72 -0.27 5.30
C LEU A 288 -1.47 -1.33 6.39
N PRO A 289 -2.18 -1.25 7.52
CA PRO A 289 -2.06 -2.24 8.57
C PRO A 289 -2.70 -3.55 8.10
N GLY A 290 -1.87 -4.60 7.99
CA GLY A 290 -2.28 -5.98 7.76
C GLY A 290 -2.52 -6.36 6.29
N HIS A 291 -3.21 -7.49 6.07
CA HIS A 291 -3.44 -8.08 4.76
C HIS A 291 -4.92 -8.07 4.43
N LEU A 292 -5.24 -7.77 3.17
CA LEU A 292 -6.58 -7.91 2.62
C LEU A 292 -6.99 -9.38 2.61
N THR A 293 -8.10 -9.73 3.27
CA THR A 293 -8.61 -11.12 3.33
C THR A 293 -9.92 -11.26 2.57
N LEU A 294 -10.03 -12.28 1.72
CA LEU A 294 -11.29 -12.67 1.09
C LEU A 294 -12.25 -13.22 2.17
N VAL A 295 -13.42 -12.60 2.31
CA VAL A 295 -14.48 -13.06 3.24
C VAL A 295 -15.63 -13.75 2.53
N GLU A 296 -15.93 -13.37 1.30
CA GLU A 296 -17.09 -13.90 0.60
C GLU A 296 -16.83 -13.94 -0.89
N GLN A 297 -17.24 -15.05 -1.51
CA GLN A 297 -17.19 -15.22 -2.95
C GLN A 297 -18.53 -15.72 -3.46
N GLN A 298 -19.03 -15.07 -4.50
CA GLN A 298 -20.25 -15.48 -5.19
C GLN A 298 -20.01 -15.47 -6.69
N VAL A 299 -20.40 -16.56 -7.35
CA VAL A 299 -20.44 -16.60 -8.81
C VAL A 299 -21.80 -16.06 -9.24
N VAL A 300 -21.81 -14.89 -9.87
CA VAL A 300 -23.03 -14.24 -10.36
C VAL A 300 -23.17 -14.48 -11.86
N GLN A 301 -24.33 -14.99 -12.27
CA GLN A 301 -24.67 -15.12 -13.69
C GLN A 301 -25.07 -13.74 -14.23
N PRO A 302 -24.64 -13.35 -15.44
CA PRO A 302 -25.10 -12.11 -16.05
C PRO A 302 -26.58 -12.28 -16.41
N GLY A 303 -27.48 -11.72 -15.61
CA GLY A 303 -28.91 -11.86 -15.89
C GLY A 303 -29.93 -11.45 -14.82
N ALA A 304 -29.55 -10.99 -13.63
CA ALA A 304 -30.51 -10.44 -12.68
C ALA A 304 -30.32 -8.93 -12.56
N LYS A 305 -31.12 -8.15 -13.29
CA LYS A 305 -31.46 -6.78 -12.89
C LYS A 305 -32.19 -6.84 -11.53
N PRO A 306 -32.11 -5.80 -10.68
CA PRO A 306 -32.93 -5.70 -9.49
C PRO A 306 -34.43 -5.77 -9.82
#